data_AF-A0A1T4USC3-F1
#
_entry.id   AF-A0A1T4USC3-F1
#
_cell.length_a   1.000
_cell.length_b   1.000
_cell.length_c   1.000
_cell.angle_alpha   90.00
_cell.angle_beta   90.00
_cell.angle_gamma   90.00
#
_symmetry.space_group_name_H-M   'P 1'
#
loop_
_entity.id
_entity.type
_entity.pdbx_description
1 polymer ?
#
loop_
_entity_poly.entity_id
_entity_poly.type
_entity_poly.pdbx_seq_one_letter_code
_entity_poly.pdbx_strand_id
1 'polypeptide(L)'
;MPFFAGKKPTITKIRQQINNENKQGNKRSYLWDHALLSSHNDINKANRLYIKLRSKEIIVDHKMHCLKIKSRKELLTVSIICLVMILVTTFLLYEFIFHYI
;
A
#
# COMPACT_ATOMS: atom_id res chain seq x y z
N MET A 1 0.93 -2.38 13.08
CA MET A 1 2.08 -1.46 12.91
C MET A 1 1.74 -0.47 11.80
N PRO A 2 1.98 0.85 11.96
CA PRO A 2 1.42 1.84 11.04
C PRO A 2 2.09 1.74 9.67
N PHE A 3 1.23 1.57 8.66
CA PHE A 3 1.59 1.64 7.24
C PHE A 3 2.09 3.03 6.91
N PHE A 4 3.21 3.10 6.19
CA PHE A 4 3.86 4.32 5.71
C PHE A 4 2.88 5.20 4.91
N ALA A 5 2.31 6.19 5.58
CA ALA A 5 1.52 7.24 4.96
C ALA A 5 2.46 8.16 4.15
N GLY A 6 2.37 8.09 2.83
CA GLY A 6 2.69 9.20 1.93
C GLY A 6 4.15 9.49 1.58
N LYS A 7 5.15 8.77 2.10
CA LYS A 7 6.57 8.94 1.69
C LYS A 7 7.16 7.63 1.21
N LYS A 8 7.89 7.65 0.07
CA LYS A 8 8.65 6.48 -0.43
C LYS A 8 9.48 5.92 0.73
N PRO A 9 9.34 4.63 1.07
CA PRO A 9 10.13 4.05 2.14
C PRO A 9 11.60 4.10 1.73
N THR A 10 12.40 4.90 2.45
CA THR A 10 13.84 4.93 2.25
C THR A 10 14.43 3.58 2.65
N ILE A 11 15.42 3.10 1.89
CA ILE A 11 16.08 1.79 2.09
C ILE A 11 16.57 1.63 3.54
N THR A 12 16.95 2.73 4.18
CA THR A 12 17.35 2.81 5.59
C THR A 12 16.21 2.47 6.56
N LYS A 13 15.00 2.97 6.33
CA LYS A 13 13.82 2.66 7.17
C LYS A 13 13.37 1.20 7.00
N ILE A 14 13.45 0.67 5.78
CA ILE A 14 13.15 -0.75 5.50
C ILE A 14 14.15 -1.64 6.26
N ARG A 15 15.44 -1.32 6.21
CA ARG A 15 16.46 -2.06 6.99
C ARG A 15 16.24 -1.97 8.49
N GLN A 16 15.88 -0.80 9.02
CA GLN A 16 15.57 -0.64 10.44
C GLN A 16 14.37 -1.49 10.85
N GLN A 17 13.32 -1.53 10.03
CA GLN A 17 12.14 -2.37 10.31
C GLN A 17 12.50 -3.86 10.31
N ILE A 18 13.29 -4.34 9.34
CA ILE A 18 13.75 -5.73 9.28
C ILE A 18 14.64 -6.08 10.48
N ASN A 19 15.52 -5.16 10.89
CA ASN A 19 16.35 -5.34 12.08
C ASN A 19 15.53 -5.37 13.37
N ASN A 20 14.45 -4.58 13.46
CA ASN A 20 13.53 -4.62 14.59
C ASN A 20 12.73 -5.92 14.62
N GLU A 21 12.23 -6.40 13.47
CA GLU A 21 11.59 -7.72 13.34
C GLU A 21 12.54 -8.84 13.81
N ASN A 22 13.82 -8.78 13.43
CA ASN A 22 14.85 -9.72 13.87
C ASN A 22 15.11 -9.66 15.38
N LYS A 23 15.21 -8.46 15.97
CA LYS A 23 15.46 -8.28 17.42
C LYS A 23 14.26 -8.69 18.27
N GLN A 24 13.05 -8.58 17.74
CA GLN A 24 11.81 -8.96 18.41
C GLN A 24 11.46 -10.45 18.25
N GLY A 25 12.29 -11.24 17.55
CA GLY A 25 12.02 -12.66 17.29
C GLY A 25 10.89 -12.91 16.28
N ASN A 26 10.31 -11.86 15.70
CA ASN A 26 9.24 -11.93 14.71
C ASN A 26 9.77 -12.18 13.29
N LYS A 27 10.78 -13.06 13.17
CA LYS A 27 11.25 -13.48 11.85
C LYS A 27 10.12 -14.24 11.17
N ARG A 28 9.76 -13.83 9.96
CA ARG A 28 8.92 -14.66 9.07
C ARG A 28 9.65 -15.96 8.76
N SER A 29 9.23 -17.05 9.42
CA SER A 29 9.89 -18.36 9.37
C SER A 29 10.18 -18.79 7.94
N TYR A 30 9.17 -18.77 7.05
CA TYR A 30 9.33 -19.21 5.67
C TYR A 30 10.43 -18.48 4.88
N LEU A 31 10.63 -17.17 5.10
CA LEU A 31 11.69 -16.40 4.43
C LEU A 31 13.07 -16.70 5.01
N TRP A 32 13.12 -16.94 6.32
CA TRP A 32 14.34 -17.28 7.01
C TRP A 32 14.80 -18.69 6.65
N ASP A 33 13.87 -19.64 6.62
CA ASP A 33 14.10 -21.03 6.22
C ASP A 33 14.54 -21.11 4.76
N HIS A 34 13.89 -20.37 3.86
CA HIS A 34 14.32 -20.25 2.47
C HIS A 34 15.73 -19.64 2.34
N ALA A 35 16.04 -18.62 3.14
CA ALA A 35 17.36 -17.99 3.12
C ALA A 35 18.47 -18.91 3.64
N LEU A 36 18.19 -19.71 4.69
CA LEU A 36 19.12 -20.72 5.25
C LEU A 36 19.37 -21.88 4.29
N LEU A 37 18.31 -22.40 3.66
CA LEU A 37 18.40 -23.44 2.64
C LEU A 37 19.24 -22.97 1.45
N SER A 38 19.01 -21.74 0.98
CA SER A 38 19.74 -21.16 -0.14
C SER A 38 21.21 -20.85 0.18
N SER A 39 21.53 -20.62 1.45
CA SER A 39 22.88 -20.24 1.89
C SER A 39 23.71 -21.40 2.39
N HIS A 40 23.26 -22.66 2.23
CA HIS A 40 23.94 -23.85 2.74
C HIS A 40 24.28 -23.74 4.24
N ASN A 41 23.32 -23.28 5.05
CA ASN A 41 23.47 -23.03 6.49
C ASN A 41 24.51 -21.96 6.89
N ASP A 42 25.08 -21.20 5.96
CA ASP A 42 25.89 -20.02 6.31
C ASP A 42 24.97 -18.89 6.81
N ILE A 43 25.00 -18.64 8.12
CA ILE A 43 24.16 -17.66 8.83
C ILE A 43 24.36 -16.24 8.29
N ASN A 44 25.59 -15.88 7.91
CA ASN A 44 25.90 -14.53 7.43
C ASN A 44 25.34 -14.30 6.02
N LYS A 45 25.43 -15.32 5.17
CA LYS A 45 24.80 -15.30 3.83
C LYS A 45 23.27 -15.36 3.94
N ALA A 46 22.72 -16.18 4.83
CA ALA A 46 21.29 -16.26 5.10
C ALA A 46 20.73 -14.90 5.51
N ASN A 47 21.39 -14.20 6.45
CA ASN A 47 20.99 -12.86 6.89
C ASN A 47 20.95 -11.85 5.74
N ARG A 48 21.96 -11.85 4.86
CA ARG A 48 21.98 -10.94 3.69
C ARG A 48 20.86 -11.26 2.70
N LEU A 49 20.62 -12.55 2.44
CA LEU A 49 19.53 -13.02 1.57
C LEU A 49 18.15 -12.68 2.16
N TYR A 50 17.97 -12.90 3.46
CA TYR A 50 16.74 -12.59 4.20
C TYR A 50 16.39 -11.10 4.09
N ILE A 51 17.34 -10.19 4.34
CA ILE A 51 17.12 -8.74 4.20
C ILE A 51 16.73 -8.39 2.76
N LYS A 52 17.35 -9.03 1.76
CA LYS A 52 17.05 -8.79 0.34
C LYS A 52 15.65 -9.29 -0.06
N LEU A 53 15.22 -10.45 0.42
CA LEU A 53 13.89 -10.98 0.14
C LEU A 53 12.80 -10.18 0.87
N ARG A 54 13.03 -9.90 2.15
CA ARG A 54 12.08 -9.15 2.99
C ARG A 54 11.86 -7.73 2.49
N SER A 55 12.92 -7.06 2.03
CA SER A 55 12.79 -5.73 1.41
C SER A 55 11.99 -5.75 0.11
N LYS A 56 12.13 -6.79 -0.72
CA LYS A 56 11.31 -6.96 -1.94
C LYS A 56 9.83 -7.13 -1.61
N GLU A 57 9.49 -7.99 -0.64
CA GLU A 57 8.10 -8.16 -0.20
C GLU A 57 7.50 -6.84 0.30
N ILE A 58 8.22 -6.10 1.14
CA ILE A 58 7.73 -4.81 1.68
C ILE A 58 7.46 -3.80 0.54
N ILE A 59 8.31 -3.77 -0.49
CA ILE A 59 8.11 -2.92 -1.67
C ILE A 59 6.86 -3.34 -2.45
N VAL A 60 6.65 -4.64 -2.63
CA VAL A 60 5.47 -5.18 -3.33
C VAL A 60 4.19 -4.89 -2.56
N ASP A 61 4.18 -5.15 -1.25
CA ASP A 61 3.04 -4.83 -0.36
C ASP A 61 2.72 -3.34 -0.40
N HIS A 62 3.73 -2.48 -0.36
CA HIS A 62 3.54 -1.04 -0.46
C HIS A 62 2.98 -0.62 -1.82
N LYS A 63 3.45 -1.23 -2.93
CA LYS A 63 2.95 -0.98 -4.28
C LYS A 63 1.48 -1.39 -4.40
N MET A 64 1.11 -2.58 -3.92
CA MET A 64 -0.27 -3.08 -3.93
C MET A 64 -1.20 -2.23 -3.06
N HIS A 65 -0.74 -1.81 -1.88
CA HIS A 65 -1.48 -0.91 -1.01
C HIS A 65 -1.69 0.47 -1.65
N CYS A 66 -0.66 1.01 -2.31
CA CYS A 66 -0.76 2.29 -3.00
C CYS A 66 -1.72 2.22 -4.20
N LEU A 67 -1.69 1.12 -4.98
CA LEU A 67 -2.65 0.85 -6.04
C LEU A 67 -4.09 0.79 -5.51
N LYS A 68 -4.31 0.10 -4.38
CA LYS A 68 -5.63 0.00 -3.73
C LYS A 68 -6.14 1.36 -3.21
N ILE A 69 -5.26 2.23 -2.74
CA ILE A 69 -5.63 3.60 -2.34
C ILE A 69 -5.97 4.43 -3.58
N LYS A 70 -5.17 4.32 -4.65
CA LYS A 70 -5.40 5.07 -5.89
C LYS A 70 -6.75 4.69 -6.51
N SER A 71 -7.07 3.40 -6.60
CA SER A 71 -8.37 2.95 -7.13
C SER A 71 -9.55 3.42 -6.27
N ARG A 72 -9.41 3.43 -4.94
CA ARG A 72 -10.45 3.98 -4.04
C ARG A 72 -10.67 5.47 -4.21
N LYS A 73 -9.60 6.24 -4.44
CA LYS A 73 -9.72 7.69 -4.72
C LYS A 73 -10.41 7.95 -6.04
N GLU A 74 -10.06 7.21 -7.08
CA GLU A 74 -10.69 7.31 -8.41
C GLU A 74 -12.20 7.00 -8.33
N LEU A 75 -12.58 5.95 -7.58
CA LEU A 75 -13.98 5.58 -7.38
C LEU A 75 -14.79 6.65 -6.61
N LEU A 76 -14.17 7.29 -5.62
CA LEU A 76 -14.74 8.43 -4.88
C LEU A 76 -14.91 9.68 -5.75
N THR A 77 -13.94 9.97 -6.63
CA THR A 77 -14.07 11.12 -7.55
C THR A 77 -15.20 10.93 -8.54
N VAL A 78 -15.38 9.71 -9.07
CA VAL A 78 -16.47 9.40 -10.01
C VAL A 78 -17.84 9.54 -9.33
N SER A 79 -17.99 9.04 -8.10
CA SER A 79 -19.27 9.15 -7.39
C SER A 79 -19.67 10.59 -7.06
N ILE A 80 -18.70 11.45 -6.72
CA ILE A 80 -18.95 12.88 -6.48
C ILE A 80 -19.38 13.59 -7.76
N ILE A 81 -18.74 13.32 -8.90
CA ILE A 81 -19.10 13.91 -10.19
C ILE A 81 -20.54 13.54 -10.57
N CYS A 82 -20.93 12.27 -10.40
CA CYS A 82 -22.31 11.83 -10.64
C CYS A 82 -23.33 12.58 -9.77
N LEU A 83 -23.04 12.76 -8.47
CA LEU A 83 -23.93 13.49 -7.55
C LEU A 83 -24.09 14.96 -7.96
N VAL A 84 -23.00 15.63 -8.33
CA VAL A 84 -23.03 17.03 -8.78
C VAL A 84 -23.86 17.15 -10.07
N MET A 85 -23.69 16.24 -11.02
CA MET A 85 -24.48 16.24 -12.25
C MET A 85 -25.98 16.09 -11.99
N ILE A 86 -26.37 15.18 -11.09
CA ILE A 86 -27.78 14.99 -10.72
C ILE A 86 -28.34 16.29 -10.13
N LEU A 87 -27.63 16.92 -9.19
CA LEU A 87 -28.06 18.18 -8.57
C LEU A 87 -28.26 19.30 -9.60
N VAL A 88 -27.31 19.47 -10.53
CA VAL A 88 -27.41 20.46 -11.60
C VAL A 88 -28.61 20.18 -12.51
N THR A 89 -28.82 18.91 -12.91
CA THR A 89 -29.97 18.56 -13.74
C THR A 89 -31.31 18.78 -13.04
N THR A 90 -31.41 18.45 -11.74
CA THR A 90 -32.62 18.71 -10.96
C THR A 90 -32.88 20.20 -10.77
N PHE A 91 -31.82 20.99 -10.60
CA PHE A 91 -31.92 22.44 -10.45
C PHE A 91 -32.42 23.11 -11.74
N LEU A 92 -31.84 22.74 -12.89
CA LEU A 92 -32.30 23.24 -14.19
C LEU A 92 -33.73 22.84 -14.52
N LEU A 93 -34.13 21.61 -14.19
CA LEU A 93 -35.52 21.15 -14.34
C LEU A 93 -36.48 21.96 -13.46
N TYR A 94 -36.08 22.25 -12.23
CA TYR A 94 -36.89 23.05 -11.31
C TYR A 94 -37.08 24.49 -11.82
N GLU A 95 -35.99 25.16 -12.23
CA GLU A 95 -36.03 26.48 -12.87
C GLU A 95 -36.92 26.46 -14.12
N PHE A 96 -36.80 25.43 -14.97
CA PHE A 96 -37.62 25.31 -16.17
C PHE A 96 -39.11 25.16 -15.86
N ILE A 97 -39.47 24.35 -14.86
CA ILE A 97 -40.87 24.18 -14.43
C ILE A 97 -41.42 25.48 -13.84
N PHE A 98 -40.64 26.18 -13.02
CA PHE A 98 -41.09 27.40 -12.35
C PHE A 98 -41.17 28.62 -13.28
N HIS A 99 -40.34 28.68 -14.32
CA HIS A 99 -40.36 29.76 -15.30
C HIS A 99 -41.46 29.57 -16.38
N TYR A 100 -41.97 28.35 -16.56
CA TYR A 100 -42.97 28.02 -17.59
C TYR A 100 -44.39 27.86 -17.05
N ILE A 101 -44.60 27.96 -15.73
CA ILE A 101 -45.89 28.08 -15.03
C ILE A 101 -46.17 29.56 -14.76
#